data_AF-A0ABD2KHN7-F1
#
_entry.id   AF-A0ABD2KHN7-F1
#
_cell.length_a   1.000
_cell.length_b   1.000
_cell.length_c   1.000
_cell.angle_alpha   90.00
_cell.angle_beta   90.00
_cell.angle_gamma   90.00
#
_symmetry.space_group_name_H-M   'P 1'
#
loop_
_entity.id
_entity.type
_entity.pdbx_description
1 polymer ?
#
loop_
_entity_poly.entity_id
_entity_poly.type
_entity_poly.pdbx_seq_one_letter_code
_entity_poly.pdbx_strand_id
1 'polypeptide(L)'
;MTANVPKVAGREPYILWGKFTPQTEDGYYCAFIEAMQTFQGGTEDQFFVNNRVTLRIEPPNDDVVHGPSGQAAVFCAIFDLACNRLRSANTVVSTTLERGELYGVSGLLMKIRAAKDAE
;
A
#
# COMPACT_ATOMS: atom_id res chain seq x y z
N MET A 1 -2.66 18.69 17.42
CA MET A 1 -1.56 19.22 16.58
C MET A 1 -0.56 18.09 16.36
N THR A 2 -0.44 17.59 15.13
CA THR A 2 0.68 16.73 14.69
C THR A 2 0.83 16.91 13.19
N ALA A 3 1.58 17.94 12.80
CA ALA A 3 2.30 17.95 11.55
C ALA A 3 3.77 17.90 11.95
N ASN A 4 4.48 16.85 11.53
CA ASN A 4 5.89 16.95 11.18
C ASN A 4 6.28 15.72 10.35
N VAL A 5 6.41 15.99 9.05
CA VAL A 5 7.08 15.15 8.06
C VAL A 5 8.48 15.74 7.88
N PRO A 6 9.57 15.08 8.28
CA PRO A 6 10.92 15.44 7.86
C PRO A 6 11.39 14.49 6.75
N LYS A 7 11.24 14.95 5.50
CA LYS A 7 11.92 14.41 4.32
C LYS A 7 13.34 14.98 4.23
N VAL A 8 14.40 14.17 4.21
CA VAL A 8 15.78 14.61 3.87
C VAL A 8 16.62 13.39 3.45
N ALA A 9 17.31 13.27 2.30
CA ALA A 9 17.39 14.03 1.06
C ALA A 9 17.77 13.05 -0.08
N GLY A 10 16.99 13.03 -1.16
CA GLY A 10 17.30 12.22 -2.35
C GLY A 10 16.11 11.57 -3.05
N ARG A 11 14.99 12.29 -3.18
CA ARG A 11 13.77 11.86 -3.91
C ARG A 11 13.15 10.55 -3.42
N GLU A 12 12.61 10.54 -2.21
CA GLU A 12 11.67 9.47 -1.85
C GLU A 12 10.39 9.59 -2.70
N PRO A 13 10.02 8.55 -3.45
CA PRO A 13 8.92 8.60 -4.41
C PRO A 13 7.54 8.43 -3.77
N TYR A 14 7.45 8.24 -2.44
CA TYR A 14 6.19 7.99 -1.75
C TYR A 14 6.02 8.83 -0.46
N ILE A 15 4.78 9.12 -0.10
CA ILE A 15 4.37 9.69 1.20
C ILE A 15 3.34 8.73 1.78
N LEU A 16 3.55 8.21 2.99
CA LEU A 16 2.58 7.36 3.67
C LEU A 16 1.82 8.16 4.73
N TRP A 17 0.49 8.19 4.62
CA TRP A 17 -0.39 8.83 5.61
C TRP A 17 -1.18 7.78 6.40
N GLY A 18 -1.15 7.89 7.73
CA GLY A 18 -1.83 6.98 8.67
C GLY A 18 -1.00 6.76 9.95
N LYS A 19 -1.48 5.89 10.85
CA LYS A 19 -0.74 5.43 12.04
C LYS A 19 -0.20 4.02 11.80
N PHE A 20 1.11 3.84 11.89
CA PHE A 20 1.80 2.58 11.64
C PHE A 20 2.81 2.30 12.76
N THR A 21 3.08 1.02 13.00
CA THR A 21 4.34 0.66 13.66
C THR A 21 5.47 0.79 12.64
N PRO A 22 6.73 1.05 13.05
CA PRO A 22 7.87 1.12 12.12
C PRO A 22 7.99 -0.12 11.23
N GLN A 23 7.77 -1.31 11.82
CA GLN A 23 7.77 -2.58 11.08
C GLN A 23 6.68 -2.65 10.01
N THR A 24 5.51 -2.08 10.28
CA THR A 24 4.41 -2.05 9.30
C THR A 24 4.73 -1.04 8.21
N GLU A 25 5.22 0.14 8.54
CA GLU A 25 5.65 1.16 7.58
C GLU A 25 6.71 0.61 6.59
N ASP A 26 7.73 -0.07 7.10
CA ASP A 26 8.75 -0.74 6.26
C ASP A 26 8.13 -1.76 5.30
N GLY A 27 7.19 -2.57 5.78
CA GLY A 27 6.52 -3.55 4.93
C GLY A 27 5.65 -2.92 3.84
N TYR A 28 5.03 -1.77 4.12
CA TYR A 28 4.27 -1.01 3.14
C TYR A 28 5.19 -0.35 2.10
N TYR A 29 6.37 0.09 2.52
CA TYR A 29 7.42 0.55 1.61
C TYR A 29 7.93 -0.58 0.71
N CYS A 30 8.17 -1.77 1.25
CA CYS A 30 8.53 -2.95 0.46
C CYS A 30 7.48 -3.27 -0.61
N ALA A 31 6.19 -3.20 -0.27
CA ALA A 31 5.11 -3.42 -1.23
C ALA A 31 5.09 -2.37 -2.36
N PHE A 32 5.44 -1.11 -2.04
CA PHE A 32 5.60 -0.06 -3.04
C PHE A 32 6.78 -0.34 -3.99
N ILE A 33 7.94 -0.73 -3.46
CA ILE A 33 9.12 -1.08 -4.27
C ILE A 33 8.85 -2.29 -5.16
N GLU A 34 8.18 -3.32 -4.63
CA GLU A 34 7.81 -4.52 -5.39
C GLU A 34 6.88 -4.17 -6.56
N ALA A 35 5.90 -3.27 -6.36
CA ALA A 35 5.00 -2.81 -7.41
C ALA A 35 5.77 -2.06 -8.51
N MET A 36 6.73 -1.19 -8.12
CA MET A 36 7.61 -0.51 -9.07
C MET A 36 8.43 -1.50 -9.90
N GLN A 37 9.07 -2.48 -9.25
CA GLN A 37 9.91 -3.48 -9.92
C GLN A 37 9.11 -4.38 -10.86
N THR A 38 7.92 -4.80 -10.43
CA THR A 38 6.99 -5.60 -11.25
C THR A 38 6.59 -4.85 -12.51
N PHE A 39 6.35 -3.54 -12.39
CA PHE A 39 5.99 -2.68 -13.51
C PHE A 39 7.18 -2.42 -14.47
N GLN A 40 8.40 -2.26 -13.95
CA GLN A 40 9.63 -2.05 -14.72
C GLN A 40 10.03 -3.25 -15.62
N GLY A 41 9.32 -4.38 -15.57
CA GLY A 41 9.44 -5.45 -16.56
C GLY A 41 9.06 -5.04 -17.99
N GLY A 42 8.50 -3.85 -18.20
CA GLY A 42 8.33 -3.19 -19.50
C GLY A 42 9.46 -2.21 -19.80
N THR A 43 10.12 -2.34 -20.95
CA THR A 43 11.41 -1.71 -21.30
C THR A 43 11.45 -0.17 -21.44
N GLU A 44 10.41 0.58 -21.05
CA GLU A 44 10.36 2.05 -21.28
C GLU A 44 9.80 2.87 -20.10
N ASP A 45 9.55 2.27 -18.94
CA ASP A 45 8.66 2.92 -17.98
C ASP A 45 9.33 3.93 -17.03
N GLN A 46 9.20 5.21 -17.38
CA GLN A 46 9.68 6.35 -16.58
C GLN A 46 8.65 6.86 -15.55
N PHE A 47 7.49 6.20 -15.39
CA PHE A 47 6.41 6.69 -14.53
C PHE A 47 6.91 7.08 -13.14
N PHE A 48 7.61 6.19 -12.45
CA PHE A 48 8.12 6.44 -11.09
C PHE A 48 9.38 7.32 -11.06
N VAL A 49 10.06 7.51 -12.19
CA VAL A 49 11.21 8.43 -12.31
C VAL A 49 10.73 9.88 -12.35
N ASN A 50 9.61 10.12 -13.02
CA ASN A 50 9.09 11.46 -13.30
C ASN A 50 8.00 11.91 -12.33
N ASN A 51 7.38 10.99 -11.58
CA ASN A 51 6.25 11.28 -10.71
C ASN A 51 6.56 11.03 -9.23
N ARG A 52 5.86 11.76 -8.36
CA ARG A 52 5.80 11.49 -6.93
C ARG A 52 4.43 10.90 -6.60
N VAL A 53 4.43 9.79 -5.88
CA VAL A 53 3.19 9.12 -5.46
C VAL A 53 2.90 9.49 -4.00
N THR A 54 1.63 9.70 -3.68
CA THR A 54 1.18 9.87 -2.29
C THR A 54 0.23 8.72 -1.99
N LEU A 55 0.55 7.95 -0.96
CA LEU A 55 -0.24 6.83 -0.48
C LEU A 55 -0.96 7.23 0.80
N ARG A 56 -2.28 7.31 0.74
CA ARG A 56 -3.12 7.58 1.89
C ARG A 56 -3.85 6.31 2.30
N ILE A 57 -3.70 5.94 3.57
CA ILE A 57 -4.43 4.82 4.14
C ILE A 57 -5.27 5.40 5.27
N GLU A 58 -6.58 5.30 5.09
CA GLU A 58 -7.51 5.84 6.08
C GLU A 58 -7.66 4.84 7.22
N PRO A 59 -7.31 5.24 8.47
CA PRO A 59 -7.60 4.39 9.60
C PRO A 59 -9.12 4.42 9.85
N PRO A 60 -9.70 3.31 10.33
CA PRO A 60 -11.13 3.25 10.65
C PRO A 60 -11.53 4.20 11.79
N ASN A 61 -10.57 4.65 12.59
CA ASN A 61 -10.67 5.74 13.56
C ASN A 61 -9.27 6.24 13.93
N ASP A 62 -9.18 7.37 14.63
CA ASP A 62 -7.88 7.98 14.95
C ASP A 62 -6.95 7.09 15.77
N ASP A 63 -7.42 6.06 16.47
CA ASP A 63 -6.61 5.26 17.40
C ASP A 63 -6.10 3.93 16.84
N VAL A 64 -6.54 3.54 15.64
CA VAL A 64 -6.14 2.26 15.06
C VAL A 64 -4.81 2.36 14.34
N VAL A 65 -3.88 1.48 14.76
CA VAL A 65 -2.62 1.24 14.07
C VAL A 65 -2.85 0.18 12.99
N HIS A 66 -2.47 0.50 11.75
CA HIS A 66 -2.58 -0.47 10.65
C HIS A 66 -1.62 -1.64 10.87
N GLY A 67 -2.07 -2.84 10.49
CA GLY A 67 -1.25 -4.05 10.47
C GLY A 67 -0.73 -4.39 9.06
N PRO A 68 0.15 -5.39 8.93
CA PRO A 68 0.81 -5.74 7.67
C PRO A 68 -0.13 -6.27 6.58
N SER A 69 -1.35 -6.67 6.94
CA SER A 69 -2.28 -7.30 6.01
C SER A 69 -2.87 -6.39 4.91
N GLY A 70 -2.50 -5.11 4.87
CA GLY A 70 -2.84 -4.19 3.79
C GLY A 70 -1.71 -3.97 2.77
N GLN A 71 -0.54 -4.60 2.93
CA GLN A 71 0.59 -4.47 2.01
C GLN A 71 0.22 -4.84 0.57
N ALA A 72 -0.53 -5.93 0.36
CA ALA A 72 -0.95 -6.30 -0.99
C ALA A 72 -2.00 -5.36 -1.58
N ALA A 73 -2.83 -4.71 -0.76
CA ALA A 73 -3.73 -3.67 -1.24
C ALA A 73 -2.93 -2.46 -1.73
N VAL A 74 -1.82 -2.13 -1.06
CA VAL A 74 -0.90 -1.09 -1.50
C VAL A 74 -0.19 -1.46 -2.78
N PHE A 75 0.40 -2.66 -2.86
CA PHE A 75 0.99 -3.16 -4.10
C PHE A 75 0.02 -3.02 -5.28
N CYS A 76 -1.21 -3.49 -5.07
CA CYS A 76 -2.30 -3.41 -6.05
C CYS A 76 -2.59 -1.97 -6.48
N ALA A 77 -2.75 -1.04 -5.53
CA ALA A 77 -3.05 0.35 -5.83
C ALA A 77 -1.94 1.05 -6.63
N ILE A 78 -0.67 0.78 -6.28
CA ILE A 78 0.49 1.36 -6.96
C ILE A 78 0.64 0.78 -8.37
N PHE A 79 0.49 -0.54 -8.51
CA PHE A 79 0.57 -1.21 -9.81
C PHE A 79 -0.58 -0.78 -10.73
N ASP A 80 -1.81 -0.72 -10.21
CA ASP A 80 -2.97 -0.25 -10.96
C ASP A 80 -2.81 1.22 -11.40
N LEU A 81 -2.27 2.08 -10.53
CA LEU A 81 -1.96 3.47 -10.86
C LEU A 81 -0.93 3.55 -12.00
N ALA A 82 0.16 2.78 -11.92
CA ALA A 82 1.20 2.75 -12.93
C ALA A 82 0.69 2.24 -14.29
N CYS A 83 -0.18 1.22 -14.28
CA CYS A 83 -0.83 0.69 -15.47
C CYS A 83 -1.99 1.53 -16.00
N ASN A 84 -2.32 2.67 -15.37
CA ASN A 84 -3.53 3.46 -15.66
C ASN A 84 -4.80 2.60 -15.70
N ARG A 85 -4.92 1.67 -14.74
CA ARG A 85 -6.01 0.71 -14.63
C ARG A 85 -6.89 1.02 -13.43
N LEU A 86 -8.21 0.97 -13.63
CA LEU A 86 -9.15 1.02 -12.53
C LEU A 86 -9.45 -0.40 -12.01
N ARG A 87 -9.42 -0.55 -10.70
CA ARG A 87 -9.88 -1.77 -10.01
C ARG A 87 -11.39 -1.72 -9.82
N SER A 88 -12.03 -2.90 -9.83
CA SER A 88 -13.43 -3.01 -9.41
C SER A 88 -13.60 -2.49 -7.98
N ALA A 89 -14.59 -1.63 -7.76
CA ALA A 89 -14.92 -1.12 -6.43
C ALA A 89 -15.32 -2.24 -5.45
N ASN A 90 -15.76 -3.39 -5.97
CA ASN A 90 -16.22 -4.53 -5.16
C ASN A 90 -15.11 -5.56 -4.89
N THR A 91 -13.86 -5.25 -5.22
CA THR A 91 -12.73 -6.15 -4.97
C THR A 91 -11.89 -5.65 -3.80
N VAL A 92 -11.89 -6.41 -2.72
CA VAL A 92 -11.03 -6.19 -1.55
C VAL A 92 -9.87 -7.20 -1.53
N VAL A 93 -8.72 -6.77 -1.03
CA VAL A 93 -7.53 -7.61 -0.87
C VAL A 93 -6.98 -7.45 0.54
N SER A 94 -6.72 -8.56 1.22
CA SER A 94 -6.00 -8.56 2.49
C SER A 94 -5.03 -9.73 2.53
N THR A 95 -3.74 -9.42 2.44
CA THR A 95 -2.65 -10.36 2.60
C THR A 95 -1.38 -9.59 2.99
N THR A 96 -0.47 -10.27 3.67
CA THR A 96 0.89 -9.77 3.89
C THR A 96 1.70 -10.08 2.63
N LEU A 97 2.58 -9.17 2.23
CA LEU A 97 3.46 -9.28 1.08
C LEU A 97 4.90 -9.04 1.56
N GLU A 98 5.73 -10.06 1.47
CA GLU A 98 7.16 -9.95 1.79
C GLU A 98 7.96 -10.53 0.63
N ARG A 99 8.79 -9.70 -0.02
CA ARG A 99 9.70 -10.10 -1.11
C ARG A 99 9.00 -10.84 -2.26
N GLY A 100 7.85 -10.33 -2.71
CA GLY A 100 7.05 -10.94 -3.77
C GLY A 100 6.22 -12.15 -3.35
N GLU A 101 6.35 -12.65 -2.11
CA GLU A 101 5.57 -13.78 -1.60
C GLU A 101 4.37 -13.33 -0.77
N LEU A 102 3.26 -14.05 -0.91
CA LEU A 102 2.01 -13.80 -0.21
C LEU A 102 1.92 -14.68 1.04
N TYR A 103 1.72 -14.04 2.20
CA TYR A 103 1.60 -14.71 3.47
C TYR A 103 0.18 -14.58 4.03
N GLY A 104 -0.27 -15.66 4.68
CA GLY A 104 -1.59 -15.71 5.31
C GLY A 104 -1.78 -14.60 6.35
N VAL A 105 -3.05 -14.20 6.53
CA VAL A 105 -3.42 -13.15 7.48
C VAL A 105 -4.36 -13.66 8.54
N SER A 106 -4.24 -13.10 9.75
CA SER A 106 -5.19 -13.34 10.83
C SER A 106 -6.50 -12.59 10.61
N GLY A 107 -7.54 -13.01 11.35
CA GLY A 107 -8.85 -12.33 11.37
C GLY A 107 -9.66 -12.51 10.08
N LEU A 108 -9.43 -13.57 9.31
CA LEU A 108 -10.08 -13.78 8.00
C LEU A 108 -11.61 -13.68 8.07
N LEU A 109 -12.25 -14.30 9.07
CA LEU A 109 -13.70 -14.23 9.25
C LEU A 109 -14.20 -12.79 9.50
N MET A 110 -13.47 -11.99 10.27
CA MET A 110 -13.83 -10.59 10.53
C MET A 110 -13.69 -9.74 9.26
N LYS A 111 -12.63 -9.98 8.48
CA LYS A 111 -12.39 -9.30 7.21
C LYS A 111 -13.44 -9.64 6.16
N ILE A 112 -13.83 -10.92 6.05
CA ILE A 112 -14.90 -11.35 5.14
C ILE A 112 -16.23 -10.72 5.54
N ARG A 113 -16.55 -10.70 6.84
CA ARG A 113 -17.78 -10.03 7.34
C ARG A 113 -17.75 -8.54 7.02
N ALA A 114 -16.67 -7.84 7.35
CA ALA A 114 -16.53 -6.41 7.05
C ALA A 114 -16.65 -6.10 5.55
N ALA A 115 -16.11 -6.97 4.69
CA ALA A 115 -16.25 -6.82 3.24
C ALA A 115 -17.70 -7.02 2.79
N LYS A 116 -18.39 -8.03 3.32
CA LYS A 116 -19.79 -8.30 3.02
C LYS A 116 -20.72 -7.17 3.50
N ASP A 117 -20.43 -6.58 4.64
CA ASP A 117 -21.24 -5.50 5.22
C ASP A 117 -21.06 -4.15 4.48
N ALA A 118 -20.05 -4.04 3.61
CA ALA A 118 -19.74 -2.83 2.84
C ALA A 118 -20.30 -2.82 1.40
N GLU A 119 -20.94 -3.92 0.96
CA GLU A 119 -21.68 -4.01 -0.32
C GLU A 119 -23.05 -3.32 -0.23
#